data_AF-A0A382PQ67-F1
#
_entry.id   AF-A0A382PQ67-F1
#
_cell.length_a   1.000
_cell.length_b   1.000
_cell.length_c   1.000
_cell.angle_alpha   90.00
_cell.angle_beta   90.00
_cell.angle_gamma   90.00
#
_symmetry.space_group_name_H-M   'P 1'
#
loop_
_entity.id
_entity.type
_entity.pdbx_description
1 polymer ?
#
loop_
_entity_poly.entity_id
_entity_poly.type
_entity_poly.pdbx_seq_one_letter_code
_entity_poly.pdbx_strand_id
1 'polypeptide(L)' 'MKLLDTVEIDSKEPAEGTVIWLHGLGADGHDFEQITMELQLPDRLQLRFVFPHAPLRPVTV' A
#
# COMPACT_ATOMS: atom_id res chain seq x y z
N MET A 1 13.91 -15.74 3.41
CA MET A 1 13.26 -14.49 3.89
C MET A 1 11.76 -14.71 3.88
N LYS A 2 11.05 -14.25 4.92
CA LYS A 2 9.57 -14.25 4.95
C LYS A 2 9.08 -12.93 4.37
N LEU A 3 8.10 -12.98 3.47
CA LEU A 3 7.43 -11.78 2.96
C LEU A 3 6.57 -11.15 4.07
N LEU A 4 6.37 -9.84 4.00
CA LEU A 4 5.45 -9.12 4.89
C LEU A 4 4.02 -9.43 4.47
N ASP A 5 3.10 -9.40 5.43
CA ASP A 5 1.67 -9.41 5.14
C ASP A 5 1.31 -8.07 4.48
N THR A 6 0.50 -8.10 3.43
CA THR A 6 0.14 -6.94 2.60
C THR A 6 -1.36 -6.86 2.40
N VAL A 7 -1.88 -5.64 2.36
CA VAL A 7 -3.15 -5.33 1.69
C VAL A 7 -2.81 -4.97 0.24
N GLU A 8 -3.54 -5.54 -0.71
CA GLU A 8 -3.30 -5.32 -2.14
C GLU A 8 -4.58 -4.90 -2.84
N ILE A 9 -4.47 -3.85 -3.66
CA ILE A 9 -5.52 -3.40 -4.55
C ILE A 9 -4.96 -3.54 -5.96
N ASP A 10 -5.45 -4.53 -6.71
CA ASP A 10 -4.99 -4.77 -8.06
C ASP A 10 -5.64 -3.80 -9.06
N SER A 11 -4.96 -3.57 -10.18
CA SER A 11 -5.54 -2.81 -11.29
C SER A 11 -6.61 -3.64 -12.01
N LYS A 12 -7.50 -2.95 -12.73
CA LYS A 12 -8.58 -3.61 -13.49
C LYS A 12 -8.06 -4.35 -14.73
N GLU A 13 -7.03 -3.78 -15.35
CA GLU A 13 -6.27 -4.35 -16.47
C GLU A 13 -4.87 -4.75 -15.98
N PRO A 14 -4.06 -5.45 -16.79
CA PRO A 14 -2.67 -5.74 -16.42
C PRO A 14 -1.93 -4.48 -15.97
N ALA A 15 -1.38 -4.51 -14.76
CA ALA A 15 -0.73 -3.35 -14.17
C ALA A 15 0.48 -2.90 -15.00
N GLU A 16 0.52 -1.61 -15.32
CA GLU A 16 1.67 -0.95 -15.97
C GLU A 16 2.71 -0.50 -14.93
N GLY A 17 2.31 -0.42 -13.67
CA GLY A 17 3.18 -0.03 -12.56
C GLY A 17 2.64 -0.47 -11.20
N THR A 18 3.47 -0.27 -10.17
CA THR A 18 3.11 -0.60 -8.78
C THR A 18 3.49 0.52 -7.85
N VAL A 19 2.58 0.87 -6.95
CA VAL A 19 2.82 1.80 -5.85
C VAL A 19 2.89 0.99 -4.56
N ILE A 20 4.02 1.08 -3.87
CA ILE A 20 4.20 0.51 -2.53
C ILE A 20 4.12 1.65 -1.53
N TRP A 21 3.11 1.62 -0.66
CA TRP A 21 2.85 2.70 0.27
C TRP A 21 3.13 2.27 1.70
N LEU A 22 4.04 2.97 2.38
CA LEU A 22 4.41 2.67 3.76
C LEU A 22 3.65 3.60 4.72
N HIS A 23 3.00 3.02 5.70
CA HIS A 23 2.29 3.77 6.74
C HIS A 23 3.26 4.42 7.75
N GLY A 24 2.74 5.31 8.58
CA GLY A 24 3.49 5.98 9.65
C GLY A 24 3.69 5.11 10.91
N LEU A 25 4.39 5.65 11.91
CA LEU A 25 4.60 4.95 13.19
C LEU A 25 3.27 4.69 13.90
N GLY A 26 3.05 3.45 14.34
CA GLY A 26 1.86 3.05 15.10
C GLY A 26 0.60 2.80 14.26
N ALA A 27 0.68 2.99 12.94
CA ALA A 27 -0.36 2.67 11.97
C ALA A 27 -0.21 1.23 11.43
N ASP A 28 -1.11 0.85 10.53
CA ASP A 28 -1.02 -0.39 9.75
C ASP A 28 -1.38 -0.19 8.25
N GLY A 29 -1.35 -1.27 7.46
CA GLY A 29 -1.60 -1.24 6.01
C GLY A 29 -3.03 -0.87 5.59
N HIS A 30 -4.01 -0.85 6.52
CA HIS A 30 -5.40 -0.48 6.23
C HIS A 30 -5.65 1.02 6.34
N ASP A 31 -4.80 1.79 7.04
CA ASP A 31 -5.00 3.22 7.33
C ASP A 31 -5.17 4.08 6.06
N PHE A 32 -4.73 3.58 4.89
CA PHE A 32 -4.70 4.33 3.64
C PHE A 32 -5.39 3.64 2.46
N GLU A 33 -6.25 2.64 2.65
CA GLU A 33 -6.93 2.00 1.51
C GLU A 33 -7.68 3.00 0.60
N GLN A 34 -8.33 4.00 1.21
CA GLN A 34 -9.08 5.03 0.48
C GLN A 34 -8.18 6.01 -0.28
N ILE A 35 -6.87 6.09 0.04
CA ILE A 35 -5.93 7.00 -0.65
C ILE A 35 -5.92 6.74 -2.17
N THR A 36 -6.14 5.50 -2.58
CA THR A 36 -6.14 5.10 -4.00
C THR A 36 -7.17 5.86 -4.83
N MET A 37 -8.33 6.19 -4.25
CA MET A 37 -9.36 7.02 -4.88
C MET A 37 -9.06 8.51 -4.74
N GLU A 38 -8.51 8.93 -3.60
CA GLU A 38 -8.25 10.34 -3.29
C GLU A 38 -7.10 10.96 -4.10
N LEU A 39 -6.15 10.15 -4.58
CA LEU A 39 -5.06 10.63 -5.44
C LEU A 39 -5.53 11.15 -6.79
N GLN A 40 -6.78 10.84 -7.19
CA GLN A 40 -7.40 11.29 -8.45
C GLN A 40 -6.49 11.03 -9.66
N LEU A 41 -5.81 9.88 -9.66
CA LEU A 41 -4.93 9.51 -10.76
C LEU A 41 -5.76 9.27 -12.03
N PRO A 42 -5.21 9.58 -13.23
CA PRO A 42 -5.91 9.30 -14.47
C PRO A 42 -6.26 7.81 -14.60
N ASP A 43 -7.51 7.48 -14.91
CA ASP A 43 -7.98 6.09 -15.06
C ASP A 43 -7.19 5.27 -16.10
N ARG A 44 -6.53 5.95 -17.04
CA ARG A 44 -5.64 5.31 -18.03
C ARG A 44 -4.39 4.69 -17.40
N LEU A 45 -4.03 5.06 -16.18
CA LEU A 45 -2.84 4.59 -15.49
C LEU A 45 -3.19 3.35 -14.67
N GLN A 46 -2.89 2.17 -15.20
CA GLN A 46 -3.23 0.90 -14.55
C GLN A 46 -2.19 0.58 -13.48
N LEU A 47 -2.47 0.95 -12.23
CA LEU A 47 -1.58 0.73 -11.10
C LEU A 47 -2.12 -0.31 -10.13
N ARG A 48 -1.22 -1.18 -9.67
CA ARG A 48 -1.40 -1.97 -8.46
C ARG A 48 -0.93 -1.17 -7.25
N PHE A 49 -1.69 -1.21 -6.16
CA PHE A 49 -1.28 -0.66 -4.87
C PHE A 49 -1.02 -1.78 -3.88
N VAL A 50 0.08 -1.65 -3.13
CA VAL A 50 0.51 -2.61 -2.11
C VAL A 50 0.81 -1.86 -0.81
N PHE A 51 0.14 -2.25 0.27
CA PHE A 51 0.26 -1.66 1.60
C PHE A 51 0.80 -2.72 2.57
N PRO A 52 2.12 -2.82 2.78
CA PRO A 52 2.70 -3.78 3.71
C PRO A 52 2.45 -3.37 5.17
N HIS A 53 2.22 -4.37 6.03
CA HIS A 53 2.23 -4.18 7.47
C HIS A 53 3.68 -4.19 7.99
N ALA A 54 4.07 -3.12 8.69
CA ALA A 54 5.34 -3.10 9.39
C ALA A 54 5.32 -4.15 10.53
N PRO A 55 6.42 -4.87 10.76
CA PRO A 55 6.50 -5.78 11.91
C PRO A 55 6.46 -5.00 13.22
N LEU A 56 5.72 -5.53 14.20
CA LEU A 56 5.62 -4.97 15.55
C LEU A 56 6.99 -4.98 16.25
N ARG A 57 7.45 -3.80 16.68
CA ARG A 57 8.71 -3.62 17.42
C ARG A 57 8.57 -2.47 18.43
N PRO A 58 9.18 -2.57 19.63
CA PRO A 58 9.21 -1.46 20.58
C PRO A 58 9.94 -0.24 20.01
N VAL A 59 9.45 0.95 20.35
CA VAL A 59 10.17 2.21 20.08
C VAL A 59 11.15 2.45 21.22
N THR A 60 12.42 2.68 20.88
CA THR A 60 13.48 2.99 21.83
C THR A 60 13.99 4.41 21.61
N VAL A 61 14.44 5.09 22.67
CA VAL A 61 15.02 6.45 22.65
C VAL A 61 16.48 6.39 23.06
#